data_AF-A0A4R3U953-F1
#
_entry.id   AF-A0A4R3U953-F1
#
_cell.length_a   1.000
_cell.length_b   1.000
_cell.length_c   1.000
_cell.angle_alpha   90.00
_cell.angle_beta   90.00
_cell.angle_gamma   90.00
#
_symmetry.space_group_name_H-M   'P 1'
#
loop_
_entity.id
_entity.type
_entity.pdbx_description
1 polymer ?
#
loop_
_entity_poly.entity_id
_entity_poly.type
_entity_poly.pdbx_seq_one_letter_code
_entity_poly.pdbx_strand_id
1 'polypeptide(L)' 'MKPSSEAVSPLRQRMIDDMRMRKLEPKTRDAYLRAVTKLAAFLKRSPYNARVEDLRRF' A
#
# COMPACT_ATOMS: atom_id res chain seq x y z
N MET A 1 0.38 -3.46 27.02
CA MET A 1 0.44 -4.33 25.82
C MET A 1 0.58 -3.42 24.61
N LYS A 2 1.80 -3.25 24.07
CA LYS A 2 1.95 -2.51 22.79
C LYS A 2 1.26 -3.39 21.74
N PRO A 3 0.33 -2.88 20.92
CA PRO A 3 -0.16 -3.68 19.80
C PRO A 3 1.08 -4.08 19.01
N SER A 4 1.26 -5.38 18.81
CA SER A 4 2.32 -5.93 17.98
C SER A 4 2.24 -5.18 16.65
N SER A 5 3.17 -4.26 16.45
CA SER A 5 3.43 -3.65 15.16
C SER A 5 3.80 -4.83 14.26
N GLU A 6 2.81 -5.45 13.63
CA GLU A 6 3.06 -6.23 12.42
C GLU A 6 3.97 -5.34 11.59
N ALA A 7 5.23 -5.74 11.45
CA ALA A 7 6.27 -4.89 10.93
C ALA A 7 5.75 -4.30 9.62
N VAL A 8 5.45 -2.99 9.63
CA VAL A 8 4.85 -2.32 8.49
C VAL A 8 5.76 -2.64 7.31
N SER A 9 5.20 -3.28 6.27
CA SER A 9 6.04 -3.69 5.15
C SER A 9 6.78 -2.46 4.59
N PRO A 10 8.04 -2.59 4.14
CA PRO A 10 8.79 -1.44 3.62
C PRO A 10 8.03 -0.66 2.55
N LEU A 11 7.25 -1.35 1.71
CA LEU A 11 6.36 -0.72 0.73
C LEU A 11 5.27 0.13 1.38
N ARG A 12 4.58 -0.38 2.41
CA ARG A 12 3.53 0.36 3.10
C ARG A 12 4.09 1.60 3.79
N GLN A 13 5.27 1.50 4.40
CA GLN A 13 5.94 2.64 5.03
C GLN A 13 6.25 3.73 3.99
N ARG A 14 6.90 3.34 2.87
CA ARG A 14 7.21 4.27 1.78
C ARG A 14 5.97 4.95 1.22
N MET A 15 4.87 4.22 1.01
CA MET A 15 3.61 4.80 0.58
C MET A 15 3.08 5.86 1.56
N ILE A 16 3.13 5.59 2.87
CA ILE A 16 2.68 6.54 3.88
C ILE A 16 3.55 7.80 3.84
N ASP A 17 4.86 7.64 3.77
CA ASP A 17 5.82 8.74 3.75
C ASP A 17 5.63 9.61 2.50
N ASP A 18 5.51 9.01 1.32
CA ASP A 18 5.26 9.71 0.05
C ASP A 18 3.94 10.50 0.10
N MET A 19 2.87 9.92 0.65
CA MET A 19 1.58 10.61 0.76
C MET A 19 1.61 11.75 1.77
N ARG A 20 2.37 11.60 2.87
CA ARG A 20 2.57 12.68 3.86
C ARG A 20 3.37 13.83 3.26
N MET A 21 4.45 13.53 2.52
CA MET A 21 5.22 14.55 1.80
C MET A 21 4.37 15.32 0.79
N ARG A 22 3.46 14.62 0.10
CA ARG A 22 2.49 15.23 -0.83
C ARG A 22 1.29 15.90 -0.16
N LYS A 23 1.22 15.90 1.18
CA LYS A 23 0.12 16.46 1.98
C LYS A 23 -1.26 15.93 1.55
N LEU A 24 -1.35 14.64 1.21
CA LEU A 24 -2.63 14.02 0.91
C LEU A 24 -3.49 13.95 2.16
N GLU A 25 -4.77 14.29 2.01
CA GLU A 25 -5.76 14.16 3.07
C GLU A 25 -5.81 12.74 3.65
N PRO A 26 -6.06 12.58 4.96
CA PRO A 26 -6.12 11.26 5.61
C PRO A 26 -7.06 10.28 4.90
N LYS A 27 -8.23 10.75 4.45
CA LYS A 27 -9.20 9.92 3.71
C LYS A 27 -8.62 9.39 2.39
N THR A 28 -7.84 10.22 1.69
CA THR A 28 -7.16 9.84 0.44
C THR A 28 -6.08 8.79 0.71
N ARG A 29 -5.29 8.99 1.77
CA ARG A 29 -4.28 8.01 2.20
C ARG A 29 -4.90 6.64 2.47
N ASP A 30 -6.00 6.61 3.21
CA ASP A 30 -6.69 5.36 3.54
C ASP A 30 -7.29 4.67 2.31
N ALA A 31 -7.77 5.45 1.33
CA ALA A 31 -8.26 4.91 0.07
C ALA A 31 -7.13 4.24 -0.73
N TYR A 32 -5.96 4.87 -0.81
CA TYR A 32 -4.82 4.33 -1.54
C TYR A 32 -4.23 3.08 -0.85
N LEU A 33 -4.12 3.08 0.49
CA LEU A 33 -3.68 1.89 1.23
C LEU A 33 -4.63 0.71 1.04
N ARG A 34 -5.95 0.97 1.00
CA ARG A 34 -6.95 -0.04 0.67
C ARG A 34 -6.80 -0.56 -0.76
N ALA A 35 -6.57 0.31 -1.73
CA ALA A 35 -6.35 -0.10 -3.13
C ALA A 35 -5.12 -1.03 -3.27
N VAL A 36 -4.00 -0.70 -2.63
CA VAL A 36 -2.80 -1.54 -2.68
C VAL A 36 -2.98 -2.86 -1.94
N THR A 37 -3.75 -2.87 -0.86
CA THR A 37 -4.12 -4.12 -0.16
C THR A 37 -4.96 -5.03 -1.07
N LYS A 38 -5.90 -4.47 -1.82
CA LYS A 38 -6.68 -5.22 -2.82
C LYS A 38 -5.81 -5.76 -3.95
N LEU A 39 -4.88 -4.96 -4.46
CA LEU A 39 -3.93 -5.40 -5.48
C LEU A 39 -3.04 -6.54 -4.97
N ALA A 40 -2.52 -6.45 -3.75
CA ALA A 40 -1.74 -7.52 -3.13
C ALA A 40 -2.54 -8.84 -3.03
N ALA A 41 -3.82 -8.74 -2.64
CA ALA A 41 -4.71 -9.90 -2.56
C ALA A 41 -4.98 -10.52 -3.94
N PHE A 42 -5.21 -9.69 -4.98
CA PHE A 42 -5.39 -10.14 -6.35
C PHE A 42 -4.14 -10.87 -6.89
N LEU A 43 -2.95 -10.29 -6.68
CA LEU A 43 -1.69 -10.84 -7.17
C LEU A 43 -1.16 -12.03 -6.34
N LYS A 44 -1.71 -12.25 -5.14
CA LYS A 44 -1.24 -13.26 -4.16
C LYS A 44 0.25 -13.12 -3.82
N ARG A 45 0.80 -11.91 -3.95
CA ARG A 45 2.21 -11.56 -3.65
C ARG A 45 2.32 -10.07 -3.34
N SER A 46 3.48 -9.66 -2.83
CA SER A 46 3.78 -8.24 -2.61
C SER A 46 3.65 -7.44 -3.92
N PRO A 47 2.88 -6.33 -3.94
CA PRO A 47 2.73 -5.48 -5.12
C PRO A 47 3.96 -4.61 -5.40
N TYR A 48 5.01 -4.69 -4.56
CA TYR A 48 6.29 -4.01 -4.80
C TYR A 48 6.88 -4.37 -6.16
N ASN A 49 6.69 -5.62 -6.60
CA ASN A 49 7.16 -6.13 -7.88
C ASN A 49 6.02 -6.24 -8.91
N ALA A 50 4.93 -5.49 -8.77
CA ALA A 50 3.85 -5.48 -9.77
C ALA A 50 4.37 -4.87 -11.09
N ARG A 51 4.09 -5.54 -12.20
CA ARG A 51 4.39 -5.09 -13.56
C ARG A 51 3.17 -4.37 -14.14
N VAL A 52 3.36 -3.66 -15.25
CA VAL A 52 2.27 -2.93 -15.92
C VAL A 52 1.13 -3.89 -16.30
N GLU A 53 1.48 -5.09 -16.72
CA GLU A 53 0.56 -6.16 -17.11
C GLU A 53 -0.27 -6.67 -15.93
N ASP A 54 0.30 -6.69 -14.72
CA ASP A 54 -0.43 -7.01 -13.49
C ASP A 54 -1.50 -5.95 -13.20
N LEU A 55 -1.17 -4.67 -13.43
CA LEU A 55 -2.09 -3.54 -13.24
C LEU A 55 -3.21 -3.51 -14.29
N ARG A 56 -2.93 -3.93 -15.54
CA ARG A 56 -3.96 -4.04 -16.58
C ARG A 56 -4.96 -5.17 -16.34
N ARG A 57 -4.56 -6.20 -15.59
CA ARG A 57 -5.39 -7.36 -15.24
C ARG A 57 -6.22 -7.16 -13.97
N PHE A 58 -5.85 -6.16 -13.16
CA PHE A 58 -6.53 -5.78 -11.93
C PHE A 58 -7.67 -4.81 -12.21
#